data_AF-A0A831YCM2-F1
#
_entry.id   AF-A0A831YCM2-F1
#
_cell.length_a   1.000
_cell.length_b   1.000
_cell.length_c   1.000
_cell.angle_alpha   90.00
_cell.angle_beta   90.00
_cell.angle_gamma   90.00
#
_symmetry.space_group_name_H-M   'P 1'
#
loop_
_entity.id
_entity.type
_entity.pdbx_description
1 polymer ?
#
loop_
_entity_poly.entity_id
_entity_poly.type
_entity_poly.pdbx_seq_one_letter_code
_entity_poly.pdbx_strand_id
1 'polypeptide(L)'
;MRYYVAALAMLLALWQLAAYVINKPYLPPFTDVVLRMATDYQLLAKNLAVTLMRIATAVALDLSVGLAAGLAAAWLSEKISANLLRALILLTYPIPHVALAVTATAPHPPTYG
;
A
#
# COMPACT_ATOMS: atom_id res chain seq x y z
N MET A 1 -32.53 7.14 -6.56
CA MET A 1 -32.41 6.05 -5.55
C MET A 1 -32.63 4.65 -6.14
N ARG A 2 -33.79 4.36 -6.78
CA ARG A 2 -34.11 3.00 -7.29
C ARG A 2 -33.06 2.39 -8.23
N TYR A 3 -32.50 3.19 -9.15
CA TYR A 3 -31.45 2.73 -10.08
C TYR A 3 -30.13 2.40 -9.37
N TYR A 4 -29.76 3.13 -8.32
CA TYR A 4 -28.54 2.85 -7.56
C TYR A 4 -28.68 1.55 -6.75
N VAL A 5 -29.85 1.29 -6.19
CA VAL A 5 -30.14 0.04 -5.47
C VAL A 5 -30.11 -1.15 -6.44
N ALA A 6 -30.70 -0.99 -7.63
CA ALA A 6 -30.65 -2.02 -8.67
C ALA A 6 -29.22 -2.28 -9.17
N ALA A 7 -28.42 -1.22 -9.37
CA ALA A 7 -27.02 -1.34 -9.76
C ALA A 7 -26.18 -2.02 -8.66
N LEU A 8 -26.40 -1.68 -7.39
CA LEU A 8 -25.74 -2.33 -6.25
C LEU A 8 -26.10 -3.82 -6.18
N ALA A 9 -27.39 -4.16 -6.30
CA ALA A 9 -27.85 -5.54 -6.31
C ALA A 9 -27.25 -6.33 -7.47
N MET A 10 -27.19 -5.74 -8.66
CA MET A 10 -26.58 -6.36 -9.83
C MET A 10 -25.06 -6.55 -9.66
N LEU A 11 -24.38 -5.58 -9.04
CA LEU A 11 -22.94 -5.69 -8.73
C LEU A 11 -22.67 -6.83 -7.75
N LEU A 12 -23.46 -6.95 -6.68
CA LEU A 12 -23.34 -8.03 -5.69
C LEU A 12 -23.62 -9.40 -6.33
N ALA A 13 -24.61 -9.49 -7.22
CA ALA A 13 -24.91 -10.71 -7.95
C ALA A 13 -23.76 -11.11 -8.88
N LEU A 14 -23.19 -10.16 -9.63
CA LEU A 14 -22.03 -10.39 -10.50
C LEU A 14 -20.80 -10.82 -9.69
N TRP A 15 -20.56 -10.20 -8.53
CA TRP A 15 -19.49 -10.61 -7.63
C TRP A 15 -19.69 -12.04 -7.15
N GLN A 16 -20.88 -12.40 -6.63
CA GLN A 16 -21.12 -13.76 -6.14
C GLN A 16 -20.94 -14.81 -7.24
N LEU A 17 -21.40 -14.50 -8.46
CA LEU A 17 -21.20 -15.37 -9.62
C LEU A 17 -19.71 -15.51 -9.96
N ALA A 18 -18.96 -14.41 -9.96
CA ALA A 18 -17.52 -14.44 -10.20
C ALA A 18 -16.76 -15.20 -9.10
N ALA A 19 -17.13 -15.04 -7.83
CA ALA A 19 -16.54 -15.77 -6.71
C ALA A 19 -16.71 -17.29 -6.87
N TYR A 20 -17.91 -17.71 -7.28
CA TYR A 20 -18.21 -19.13 -7.51
C TYR A 20 -17.46 -19.70 -8.72
N VAL A 21 -17.37 -18.96 -9.83
CA VAL A 21 -16.69 -19.40 -11.06
C VAL A 21 -15.17 -19.42 -10.90
N ILE A 22 -14.59 -18.38 -10.29
CA ILE A 22 -13.14 -18.21 -10.21
C ILE A 22 -12.57 -19.07 -9.08
N ASN A 23 -13.29 -19.22 -7.96
CA ASN A 23 -12.90 -20.04 -6.81
C ASN A 23 -11.43 -19.85 -6.41
N LYS A 24 -11.02 -18.59 -6.28
CA LYS A 24 -9.67 -18.19 -5.85
C LYS A 24 -9.74 -17.44 -4.52
N PRO A 25 -8.71 -17.56 -3.68
CA PRO A 25 -8.70 -16.95 -2.34
C PRO A 25 -8.79 -15.43 -2.36
N TYR A 26 -8.40 -14.76 -3.45
CA TYR A 26 -8.52 -13.31 -3.62
C TYR A 26 -9.93 -12.86 -4.03
N LEU A 27 -10.84 -13.78 -4.37
CA LEU A 27 -12.22 -13.47 -4.73
C LEU A 27 -13.21 -14.35 -3.94
N PRO A 28 -13.26 -14.21 -2.61
CA PRO A 28 -14.16 -15.00 -1.76
C PRO A 28 -15.63 -14.61 -2.00
N PRO A 29 -16.57 -15.52 -1.68
CA PRO A 29 -18.01 -15.19 -1.68
C PRO A 29 -18.32 -14.14 -0.60
N PHE A 30 -19.39 -13.37 -0.80
CA PHE A 30 -19.73 -12.27 0.12
C PHE A 30 -19.97 -12.77 1.56
N THR A 31 -20.47 -14.00 1.71
CA THR A 31 -20.71 -14.63 3.02
C THR A 31 -19.44 -14.74 3.83
N ASP A 32 -18.34 -15.15 3.21
CA ASP A 32 -17.04 -15.29 3.87
C ASP A 32 -16.46 -13.93 4.24
N VAL A 33 -16.69 -12.91 3.39
CA VAL A 33 -16.28 -11.52 3.70
C VAL A 33 -17.02 -11.01 4.93
N VAL A 34 -18.34 -11.17 5.00
CA VAL A 34 -19.15 -10.71 6.14
C VAL A 34 -18.81 -11.50 7.41
N LEU A 35 -18.69 -12.83 7.31
CA LEU A 35 -18.30 -13.68 8.43
C LEU A 35 -16.93 -13.26 8.97
N ARG A 36 -15.94 -13.10 8.10
CA ARG A 36 -14.59 -12.74 8.49
C ARG A 36 -14.49 -11.31 9.01
N MET A 37 -15.29 -10.40 8.48
CA MET A 37 -15.43 -9.05 9.02
C MET A 37 -15.98 -9.09 10.44
N ALA A 38 -16.93 -9.98 10.75
CA ALA A 38 -17.50 -10.12 12.10
C ALA A 38 -16.54 -10.84 13.07
N THR A 39 -15.86 -11.90 12.60
CA THR A 39 -14.98 -12.72 13.45
C THR A 39 -13.62 -12.06 13.71
N ASP A 40 -13.00 -11.49 12.67
CA ASP A 40 -11.63 -10.95 12.72
C ASP A 40 -11.60 -9.41 12.81
N TYR A 41 -12.70 -8.76 13.24
CA TYR A 41 -12.84 -7.30 13.18
C TYR A 41 -11.70 -6.55 13.89
N GLN A 42 -11.21 -7.07 15.02
CA GLN A 42 -10.10 -6.47 15.77
C GLN A 42 -8.79 -6.54 15.00
N LEU A 43 -8.54 -7.66 14.32
CA LEU A 43 -7.35 -7.85 13.48
C LEU A 43 -7.41 -6.93 12.26
N LEU A 44 -8.58 -6.82 11.61
CA LEU A 44 -8.81 -5.89 10.51
C LEU A 44 -8.57 -4.44 10.96
N ALA A 45 -9.15 -4.03 12.08
CA ALA A 45 -9.01 -2.68 12.62
C ALA A 45 -7.54 -2.36 12.96
N LYS A 46 -6.83 -3.30 13.59
CA LYS A 46 -5.40 -3.16 13.91
C LYS A 46 -4.57 -3.02 12.63
N ASN A 47 -4.77 -3.89 11.65
CA ASN A 47 -4.02 -3.84 10.40
C ASN A 47 -4.33 -2.56 9.61
N LEU A 48 -5.58 -2.12 9.61
CA LEU A 48 -5.99 -0.86 8.99
C LEU A 48 -5.32 0.32 9.69
N ALA A 49 -5.32 0.37 11.02
CA ALA A 49 -4.65 1.42 11.79
C ALA A 49 -3.14 1.45 11.53
N VAL A 50 -2.48 0.28 11.52
CA VAL A 50 -1.05 0.17 11.19
C VAL A 50 -0.77 0.63 9.76
N THR A 51 -1.63 0.28 8.81
CA THR A 51 -1.49 0.69 7.40
C THR A 51 -1.66 2.20 7.25
N LEU A 52 -2.69 2.77 7.88
CA LEU A 52 -2.91 4.22 7.91
C LEU A 52 -1.73 4.94 8.54
N MET A 53 -1.22 4.44 9.67
CA MET A 53 -0.05 5.01 10.34
C MET A 53 1.17 4.98 9.43
N ARG A 54 1.42 3.86 8.75
CA ARG A 54 2.52 3.74 7.77
C ARG A 54 2.39 4.74 6.64
N ILE A 55 1.20 4.88 6.06
CA ILE A 55 0.93 5.86 5.01
C ILE A 55 1.18 7.28 5.54
N ALA A 56 0.63 7.61 6.70
CA ALA A 56 0.81 8.93 7.32
C ALA A 56 2.29 9.24 7.59
N THR A 57 3.06 8.28 8.12
CA THR A 57 4.50 8.45 8.35
C THR A 57 5.28 8.58 7.06
N ALA A 58 4.95 7.79 6.03
CA ALA A 58 5.62 7.85 4.74
C ALA A 58 5.37 9.21 4.08
N VAL A 59 4.11 9.68 4.07
CA VAL A 59 3.74 10.99 3.52
C VAL A 59 4.42 12.12 4.31
N ALA A 60 4.41 12.07 5.64
CA ALA A 60 5.05 13.10 6.46
C ALA A 60 6.57 13.19 6.20
N LEU A 61 7.24 12.04 6.09
CA LEU A 61 8.67 11.99 5.77
C LEU A 61 8.94 12.47 4.34
N ASP A 62 8.17 12.00 3.36
CA ASP A 62 8.35 12.37 1.95
C ASP A 62 8.11 13.86 1.72
N LEU A 63 7.10 14.44 2.40
CA LEU A 63 6.90 15.89 2.39
C LEU A 63 8.04 16.64 3.09
N SER A 64 8.49 16.19 4.25
CA SER A 64 9.56 16.89 4.99
C SER A 64 10.87 16.88 4.21
N VAL A 65 11.25 15.72 3.67
CA VAL A 65 12.48 15.53 2.88
C VAL A 65 12.33 16.18 1.50
N GLY A 66 11.21 15.98 0.82
CA GLY A 66 10.95 16.53 -0.51
C GLY A 66 10.89 18.05 -0.51
N LEU A 67 10.26 18.67 0.50
CA LEU A 67 10.25 20.13 0.65
C LEU A 67 11.64 20.68 1.00
N ALA A 68 12.38 20.04 1.91
CA ALA A 68 13.74 20.45 2.23
C ALA A 68 14.67 20.35 1.01
N ALA A 69 14.58 19.26 0.26
CA ALA A 69 15.33 19.06 -0.97
C ALA A 69 14.94 20.05 -2.07
N GLY A 70 13.64 20.31 -2.24
CA GLY A 70 13.13 21.30 -3.20
C GLY A 70 13.60 22.73 -2.88
N LEU A 71 13.57 23.12 -1.60
CA LEU A 71 14.11 24.40 -1.15
C LEU A 71 15.63 24.46 -1.39
N ALA A 72 16.39 23.43 -1.01
CA ALA A 72 17.83 23.38 -1.26
C ALA A 72 18.19 23.45 -2.75
N ALA A 73 17.39 22.80 -3.61
CA ALA A 73 17.56 22.84 -5.06
C ALA A 73 17.35 24.24 -5.64
N ALA A 74 16.50 25.08 -5.03
CA ALA A 74 16.31 26.47 -5.45
C ALA A 74 17.55 27.35 -5.21
N TRP A 75 18.44 26.96 -4.28
CA TRP A 75 19.73 27.63 -4.06
C TRP A 75 20.83 27.14 -5.01
N LEU A 76 20.63 26.00 -5.69
CA LEU A 76 21.58 25.45 -6.65
C LEU A 76 21.26 25.91 -8.08
N SER A 77 22.28 26.01 -8.92
CA SER A 77 22.10 26.26 -10.35
C SER A 77 21.19 25.19 -10.98
N GLU A 78 20.28 25.63 -11.85
CA GLU A 78 19.23 24.81 -12.49
C GLU A 78 19.76 23.52 -13.16
N LYS A 79 21.00 23.56 -13.68
CA LYS A 79 21.66 22.39 -14.29
C LYS A 79 22.09 21.33 -13.27
N ILE A 80 22.47 21.73 -12.06
CA ILE A 80 22.98 20.83 -11.02
C ILE A 80 21.81 20.13 -10.32
N SER A 81 20.74 20.87 -10.02
CA SER A 81 19.53 20.30 -9.41
C SER A 81 18.85 19.29 -10.33
N ALA A 82 18.72 19.61 -11.62
CA ALA A 82 18.12 18.71 -12.61
C ALA A 82 18.90 17.39 -12.78
N ASN A 83 20.23 17.45 -12.80
CA ASN A 83 21.07 16.26 -12.93
C ASN A 83 21.03 15.38 -11.67
N LEU A 84 21.02 15.96 -10.47
CA LEU A 84 20.90 15.21 -9.22
C LEU A 84 19.55 14.52 -9.10
N LEU A 85 18.45 15.22 -9.41
CA LEU A 85 17.11 14.62 -9.40
C LEU A 85 17.00 13.45 -10.39
N ARG A 86 17.52 13.64 -11.60
CA ARG A 86 17.56 12.58 -12.62
C ARG A 86 18.39 11.37 -12.19
N ALA A 87 19.55 11.59 -11.56
CA ALA A 87 20.38 10.53 -11.03
C ALA A 87 19.66 9.76 -9.91
N LEU A 88 18.94 10.47 -9.02
CA LEU A 88 18.21 9.87 -7.92
C LEU A 88 17.04 9.00 -8.40
N ILE A 89 16.27 9.48 -9.38
CA ILE A 89 15.18 8.72 -10.02
C ILE A 89 15.74 7.47 -10.71
N LEU A 90 16.84 7.61 -11.47
CA LEU A 90 17.46 6.47 -12.16
C LEU A 90 18.07 5.45 -11.20
N LEU A 91 18.54 5.89 -10.02
CA LEU A 91 19.09 5.02 -9.00
C LEU A 91 18.00 4.24 -8.25
N THR A 92 16.85 4.87 -7.97
CA THR A 92 15.75 4.25 -7.22
C THR A 92 14.83 3.40 -8.10
N TYR A 93 14.77 3.67 -9.41
CA TYR A 93 13.92 2.94 -10.35
C TYR A 93 14.17 1.43 -10.46
N PRO A 94 15.42 0.93 -10.57
CA PRO A 94 15.66 -0.51 -10.72
C PRO A 94 15.61 -1.28 -9.40
N ILE A 95 15.37 -0.64 -8.25
CA ILE A 95 15.46 -1.32 -6.97
C ILE A 95 14.25 -2.26 -6.80
N PRO A 96 14.45 -3.59 -6.75
CA PRO A 96 13.37 -4.52 -6.50
C PRO A 96 12.84 -4.29 -5.09
N HIS A 97 11.53 -4.10 -4.94
CA HIS A 97 10.88 -3.94 -3.62
C HIS A 97 11.23 -5.10 -2.66
N VAL A 98 11.50 -6.30 -3.18
CA VAL A 98 11.91 -7.49 -2.43
C VAL A 98 13.34 -7.36 -1.86
N ALA A 99 14.26 -6.72 -2.58
CA ALA A 99 15.63 -6.51 -2.12
C ALA A 99 15.68 -5.50 -0.95
N LEU A 100 14.85 -4.46 -1.01
CA LEU A 100 14.72 -3.47 0.07
C LEU A 100 14.09 -4.07 1.34
N ALA A 101 13.10 -4.94 1.17
CA ALA A 101 12.43 -5.61 2.29
C ALA A 101 13.40 -6.47 3.12
N VAL A 102 14.28 -7.23 2.45
CA VAL A 102 15.28 -8.09 3.11
C VAL A 102 16.28 -7.27 3.93
N THR A 103 16.72 -6.12 3.44
CA THR A 103 17.67 -5.27 4.17
C THR A 103 17.04 -4.54 5.37
N ALA A 104 15.74 -4.26 5.34
CA ALA A 104 15.03 -3.60 6.45
C ALA A 104 14.66 -4.57 7.59
N THR A 105 14.60 -5.87 7.30
CA THR A 105 14.40 -6.94 8.28
C THR A 105 15.64 -7.82 8.36
N ALA A 106 16.75 -7.28 8.88
CA ALA A 106 17.85 -8.13 9.30
C ALA A 106 17.29 -9.17 10.30
N PRO A 107 17.52 -10.48 10.09
CA PRO A 107 16.96 -11.50 10.96
C PRO A 107 17.58 -11.36 12.35
N HIS A 108 16.73 -11.28 13.38
CA HIS A 108 17.17 -11.62 14.73
C HIS A 108 17.81 -13.02 14.66
N PRO A 109 19.00 -13.24 15.25
CA PRO A 109 19.55 -14.58 15.32
C PRO A 109 18.54 -15.48 16.04
N PRO A 110 18.32 -16.72 15.58
CA PRO A 110 17.42 -17.62 16.28
C PRO A 110 18.00 -17.88 17.68
N THR A 111 17.28 -17.46 18.71
CA THR A 111 17.51 -17.92 20.07
C THR A 111 17.08 -19.38 20.13
N TYR A 112 18.02 -20.29 19.90
CA TYR A 112 17.92 -21.66 20.38
C TYR A 112 18.55 -21.69 21.78
N GLY A 113 17.71 -21.84 22.81
CA GLY A 113 18.12 -21.88 24.21
C GLY A 113 17.09 -21.23 25.11
#